data_AF-A0A5K0YMX8-F1
#
_entry.id   AF-A0A5K0YMX8-F1
#
_cell.length_a   1.000
_cell.length_b   1.000
_cell.length_c   1.000
_cell.angle_alpha   90.00
_cell.angle_beta   90.00
_cell.angle_gamma   90.00
#
_symmetry.space_group_name_H-M   'P 1'
#
loop_
_entity.id
_entity.type
_entity.pdbx_description
1 polymer ?
#
loop_
_entity_poly.entity_id
_entity_poly.type
_entity_poly.pdbx_seq_one_letter_code
_entity_poly.pdbx_strand_id
1 'polypeptide(L)' 'WGCPPGKFPLKFDAEETCYFLKGKVRAYMSGSSEYVEFGAGDLVVIPKGLRCTWEVSIAVDKHYKFDCS' A
#
# COMPACT_ATOMS: atom_id res chain seq x y z
N TRP A 1 7.99 -2.49 -7.90
CA TRP A 1 8.49 -1.64 -6.80
C TRP A 1 8.68 -2.52 -5.59
N GLY A 2 9.82 -2.38 -4.92
CA GLY A 2 10.20 -3.20 -3.77
C GLY A 2 10.34 -2.38 -2.50
N CYS A 3 9.96 -2.94 -1.35
CA CYS A 3 10.06 -2.27 -0.05
C CYS A 3 10.44 -3.26 1.06
N PRO A 4 11.47 -2.97 1.87
CA PRO A 4 11.83 -3.82 3.00
C PRO A 4 10.78 -3.73 4.13
N PRO A 5 10.80 -4.66 5.10
CA PRO A 5 9.97 -4.57 6.29
C PRO A 5 10.21 -3.26 7.06
N GLY A 6 9.16 -2.67 7.58
CA GLY A 6 9.22 -1.37 8.26
C GLY A 6 7.87 -0.65 8.31
N LYS A 7 7.86 0.56 8.88
CA LYS A 7 6.67 1.43 8.93
C LYS A 7 6.90 2.67 8.07
N PHE A 8 6.01 2.89 7.12
CA PHE A 8 6.15 3.95 6.12
C PHE A 8 4.89 4.82 6.10
N PRO A 9 4.96 6.11 6.48
CA PRO A 9 3.88 7.04 6.25
C PRO A 9 3.83 7.39 4.76
N LEU A 10 2.73 7.07 4.10
CA LEU A 10 2.54 7.27 2.67
C LEU A 10 1.42 8.27 2.41
N LYS A 11 1.61 9.08 1.37
CA LYS A 11 0.61 9.99 0.80
C LYS A 11 0.53 9.70 -0.69
N PHE A 12 -0.67 9.41 -1.16
CA PHE A 12 -0.94 9.07 -2.56
C PHE A 12 -1.51 10.30 -3.27
N ASP A 13 -0.70 10.96 -4.09
CA ASP A 13 -1.10 12.19 -4.82
C ASP A 13 -1.87 11.90 -6.12
N ALA A 14 -1.90 10.64 -6.54
CA ALA A 14 -2.69 10.10 -7.64
C ALA A 14 -3.31 8.77 -7.20
N GLU A 15 -4.37 8.34 -7.90
CA GLU A 15 -4.89 6.99 -7.72
C GLU A 15 -3.86 5.98 -8.23
N GLU A 16 -3.58 4.95 -7.43
CA GLU A 16 -2.60 3.91 -7.75
C GLU A 16 -3.26 2.53 -7.63
N THR A 17 -3.24 1.76 -8.71
CA THR A 17 -3.60 0.34 -8.69
C THR A 17 -2.33 -0.50 -8.53
N CYS A 18 -2.28 -1.30 -7.48
CA CYS A 18 -1.16 -2.14 -7.10
C CYS A 18 -1.52 -3.62 -7.20
N TYR A 19 -0.67 -4.43 -7.84
CA TYR A 19 -0.74 -5.88 -7.74
C TYR A 19 0.48 -6.41 -6.99
N PHE A 20 0.25 -7.09 -5.87
CA PHE A 20 1.31 -7.57 -4.99
C PHE A 20 1.77 -8.97 -5.43
N LEU A 21 3.04 -9.08 -5.85
CA LEU A 21 3.66 -10.37 -6.14
C LEU A 21 4.13 -11.07 -4.87
N LYS A 22 4.66 -10.27 -3.92
CA LYS A 22 5.18 -10.72 -2.63
C LYS A 22 4.94 -9.65 -1.58
N GLY A 23 4.96 -10.09 -0.33
CA GLY A 23 4.91 -9.21 0.84
C GLY A 23 3.62 -9.32 1.63
N LYS A 24 3.61 -8.61 2.74
CA LYS A 24 2.48 -8.52 3.66
C LYS A 24 2.47 -7.15 4.31
N VAL A 25 1.38 -6.42 4.14
CA VAL A 25 1.25 -5.02 4.54
C VAL A 25 -0.04 -4.84 5.33
N ARG A 26 0.05 -4.08 6.42
CA ARG A 26 -1.10 -3.51 7.13
C ARG A 26 -1.13 -2.02 6.90
N ALA A 27 -2.15 -1.52 6.22
CA ALA A 27 -2.33 -0.11 5.97
C ALA A 27 -3.27 0.50 7.02
N TYR A 28 -2.74 1.41 7.84
CA TYR A 28 -3.47 2.13 8.88
C TYR A 28 -3.92 3.50 8.36
N MET A 29 -5.22 3.81 8.46
CA MET A 29 -5.73 5.11 8.04
C MET A 29 -5.32 6.21 9.02
N SER A 30 -4.95 7.38 8.52
CA SER A 30 -4.51 8.49 9.37
C SER A 30 -5.58 8.87 10.41
N GLY A 31 -5.25 8.74 11.70
CA GLY A 31 -6.14 9.09 12.80
C GLY A 31 -7.08 7.96 13.27
N SER A 32 -6.97 6.75 12.70
CA SER A 32 -7.70 5.57 13.15
C SER A 32 -6.74 4.44 13.54
N SER A 33 -7.17 3.59 14.47
CA SER A 33 -6.51 2.31 14.79
C SER A 33 -6.96 1.16 13.87
N GLU A 34 -7.92 1.42 12.98
CA GLU A 34 -8.36 0.46 11.96
C GLU A 34 -7.30 0.31 10.87
N TYR A 35 -7.16 -0.92 10.40
CA TYR A 35 -6.24 -1.26 9.32
C TYR A 35 -6.87 -2.22 8.32
N VAL A 36 -6.34 -2.16 7.11
CA VAL A 36 -6.60 -3.16 6.06
C VAL A 36 -5.32 -3.95 5.83
N GLU A 37 -5.41 -5.27 5.80
CA GLU A 37 -4.28 -6.16 5.53
C GLU A 37 -4.37 -6.68 4.09
N PHE A 38 -3.26 -6.63 3.35
CA PHE A 38 -3.12 -7.17 2.00
C PHE A 38 -1.70 -7.69 1.77
N GLY A 39 -1.55 -8.59 0.79
CA GLY A 39 -0.29 -9.26 0.49
C GLY A 39 -0.25 -9.92 -0.88
N ALA A 40 0.64 -10.90 -1.03
CA ALA A 40 0.85 -11.58 -2.30
C ALA A 40 -0.46 -12.14 -2.91
N GLY A 41 -0.73 -11.78 -4.17
CA GLY A 41 -1.94 -12.14 -4.91
C GLY A 41 -3.04 -11.08 -4.90
N ASP A 42 -2.95 -10.07 -4.05
CA ASP A 42 -3.99 -9.04 -3.94
C ASP A 42 -3.81 -7.93 -4.99
N LEU A 43 -4.94 -7.50 -5.56
CA LEU A 43 -5.05 -6.28 -6.35
C LEU A 43 -5.68 -5.18 -5.48
N VAL A 44 -4.89 -4.16 -5.16
CA VAL A 44 -5.28 -3.08 -4.26
C VAL A 44 -5.38 -1.78 -5.04
N VAL A 45 -6.52 -1.11 -4.94
CA VAL A 45 -6.72 0.24 -5.50
C VAL A 45 -6.60 1.25 -4.37
N ILE A 46 -5.70 2.20 -4.54
CA ILE A 46 -5.40 3.22 -3.55
C ILE A 46 -5.92 4.56 -4.09
N PRO A 47 -6.97 5.14 -3.49
CA PRO A 47 -7.58 6.35 -4.01
C PRO A 47 -6.67 7.56 -3.88
N LYS A 48 -6.80 8.49 -4.81
CA LYS A 48 -6.11 9.79 -4.78
C LYS A 48 -6.40 10.55 -3.48
N GLY A 49 -5.36 11.11 -2.88
CA GLY A 49 -5.44 11.89 -1.65
C GLY A 49 -5.39 11.07 -0.37
N LEU A 50 -5.32 9.74 -0.45
CA LEU A 50 -5.24 8.88 0.73
C LEU A 50 -3.92 9.13 1.49
N ARG A 51 -4.03 9.19 2.81
CA ARG A 51 -2.89 9.20 3.74
C ARG A 51 -3.03 8.03 4.68
N CYS A 52 -2.06 7.13 4.65
CA CYS A 52 -2.04 5.96 5.49
C CYS A 52 -0.61 5.59 5.85
N THR A 53 -0.45 4.82 6.92
CA THR A 53 0.84 4.26 7.32
C THR A 53 0.85 2.79 6.95
N TRP A 54 1.81 2.39 6.13
CA TRP A 54 2.03 0.99 5.80
C TRP A 54 2.98 0.37 6.80
N GLU A 55 2.52 -0.63 7.53
CA GLU A 55 3.36 -1.54 8.30
C GLU A 55 3.63 -2.78 7.46
N VAL A 56 4.85 -2.87 6.94
CA VAL A 56 5.31 -3.96 6.08
C VAL A 56 5.95 -5.01 6.98
N SER A 57 5.30 -6.17 7.13
CA SER A 57 5.83 -7.29 7.91
C SER A 57 6.74 -8.20 7.07
N ILE A 58 6.44 -8.34 5.78
CA ILE A 58 7.23 -9.11 4.81
C ILE A 58 7.53 -8.19 3.63
N ALA A 59 8.79 -8.19 3.17
CA ALA A 59 9.25 -7.35 2.08
C ALA A 59 8.28 -7.42 0.87
N VAL A 60 7.89 -6.25 0.38
CA VAL A 60 6.95 -6.11 -0.72
C VAL A 60 7.69 -6.20 -2.04
N ASP A 61 7.07 -6.88 -2.98
CA ASP A 61 7.33 -6.72 -4.41
C ASP A 61 5.98 -6.58 -5.12
N LYS A 62 5.79 -5.47 -5.83
CA LYS A 62 4.51 -5.14 -6.48
C LYS A 62 4.69 -4.54 -7.87
N HIS A 63 3.75 -4.82 -8.75
CA HIS A 63 3.48 -3.97 -9.90
C HIS A 63 2.53 -2.85 -9.49
N TYR A 64 2.69 -1.67 -10.11
CA TYR A 64 1.83 -0.53 -9.85
C TYR A 64 1.58 0.23 -11.14
N LYS A 65 0.41 0.85 -11.22
CA LYS A 65 0.01 1.75 -12.30
C LYS A 65 -0.70 2.94 -11.70
N PHE A 66 -0.24 4.13 -12.03
CA PHE A 66 -0.96 5.37 -11.71
C PHE A 66 -2.08 5.57 -12.72
N ASP A 67 -3.24 6.03 -12.24
CA ASP A 67 -4.25 6.57 -13.13
C ASP A 67 -3.78 7.91 -13.70
N CYS A 68 -4.05 8.10 -14.99
CA CYS A 68 -3.61 9.26 -15.75
C CYS A 68 -4.87 10.08 -16.09
N SER A 69 -5.46 10.70 -15.08
CA SER A 69 -6.61 11.59 -15.18
C SER A 69 -6.23 13.05 -14.94
#